data_AF-A0A2E9VI69-F1
#
_entry.id   AF-A0A2E9VI69-F1
#
_cell.length_a   1.000
_cell.length_b   1.000
_cell.length_c   1.000
_cell.angle_alpha   90.00
_cell.angle_beta   90.00
_cell.angle_gamma   90.00
#
_symmetry.space_group_name_H-M   'P 1'
#
loop_
_entity.id
_entity.type
_entity.pdbx_description
1 polymer ?
#
loop_
_entity_poly.entity_id
_entity_poly.type
_entity_poly.pdbx_seq_one_letter_code
_entity_poly.pdbx_strand_id
1 'polypeptide(L)'
;MSSEEATVEAEDEEQGKYSPVVYFNYFRNNPRAVVSPLLYLVAAWAYYTLAKKFLYNSLLNLTAGRIERLSDSPFILFEATETIEVIEATSLNFTAALCIILFYGIYSLGKGNLTQRQYDIRLQAVAILGAFPFISFSILHILYLLENDESWYFDLFFMEEMAGFTLSNQWPFETVLQNPRWEFYRVGLFNAIRVVLLSIVCCTILGIVVGVSRLSANRMLAGLAESYVEFFRNMPLVVQLFFLYTVVLGANLPPFKEIQDNSFFDWIFISN
;
A
#
# COMPACT_ATOMS: atom_id res chain seq x y z
N MET A 1 -35.52 -19.71 2.42
CA MET A 1 -34.62 -20.60 3.16
C MET A 1 -33.59 -21.34 2.31
N SER A 2 -33.74 -21.48 0.97
CA SER A 2 -32.82 -22.29 0.15
C SER A 2 -31.73 -21.52 -0.63
N SER A 3 -31.80 -20.18 -0.71
CA SER A 3 -30.85 -19.36 -1.50
C SER A 3 -29.83 -18.60 -0.66
N GLU A 4 -30.17 -18.25 0.59
CA GLU A 4 -29.23 -17.65 1.57
C GLU A 4 -28.21 -18.68 2.08
N GLU A 5 -28.63 -19.92 2.35
CA GLU A 5 -27.69 -20.99 2.73
C GLU A 5 -26.70 -21.32 1.61
N ALA A 6 -27.15 -21.37 0.35
CA ALA A 6 -26.30 -21.66 -0.81
C ALA A 6 -25.32 -20.52 -1.15
N THR A 7 -25.63 -19.27 -0.78
CA THR A 7 -24.74 -18.13 -0.99
C THR A 7 -23.72 -17.99 0.14
N VAL A 8 -24.11 -18.32 1.38
CA VAL A 8 -23.18 -18.45 2.51
C VAL A 8 -22.21 -19.61 2.28
N GLU A 9 -22.66 -20.78 1.80
CA GLU A 9 -21.78 -21.91 1.44
C GLU A 9 -20.81 -21.56 0.29
N ALA A 10 -21.23 -20.77 -0.69
CA ALA A 10 -20.38 -20.35 -1.80
C ALA A 10 -19.34 -19.29 -1.39
N GLU A 11 -19.68 -18.38 -0.47
CA GLU A 11 -18.72 -17.44 0.13
C GLU A 11 -17.73 -18.16 1.05
N ASP A 12 -18.17 -19.17 1.81
CA ASP A 12 -17.30 -20.03 2.63
C ASP A 12 -16.37 -20.90 1.76
N GLU A 13 -16.81 -21.38 0.59
CA GLU A 13 -15.95 -22.10 -0.37
C GLU A 13 -14.90 -21.20 -1.04
N GLU A 14 -15.25 -19.96 -1.42
CA GLU A 14 -14.28 -19.00 -1.97
C GLU A 14 -13.31 -18.47 -0.92
N GLN A 15 -13.77 -18.19 0.30
CA GLN A 15 -12.89 -17.88 1.44
C GLN A 15 -12.01 -19.08 1.81
N GLY A 16 -12.51 -20.31 1.66
CA GLY A 16 -11.73 -21.54 1.78
C GLY A 16 -10.58 -21.61 0.78
N LYS A 17 -10.81 -21.23 -0.48
CA LYS A 17 -9.80 -21.26 -1.57
C LYS A 17 -8.63 -20.30 -1.35
N TYR A 18 -8.88 -19.17 -0.69
CA TYR A 18 -7.87 -18.20 -0.25
C TYR A 18 -7.55 -18.29 1.25
N SER A 19 -8.06 -19.33 1.92
CA SER A 19 -7.74 -19.60 3.31
C SER A 19 -6.30 -20.13 3.39
N PRO A 20 -5.51 -19.72 4.40
CA PRO A 20 -4.20 -20.30 4.68
C PRO A 20 -4.22 -21.84 4.76
N VAL A 21 -5.39 -22.43 5.06
CA VAL A 21 -5.64 -23.88 5.11
C VAL A 21 -5.50 -24.56 3.74
N VAL A 22 -5.89 -23.91 2.64
CA VAL A 22 -5.74 -24.47 1.28
C VAL A 22 -4.29 -24.42 0.82
N TYR A 23 -3.55 -23.35 1.15
CA TYR A 23 -2.10 -23.30 0.92
C TYR A 23 -1.36 -24.37 1.74
N PHE A 24 -1.73 -24.55 3.00
CA PHE A 24 -1.18 -25.61 3.86
C PHE A 24 -1.46 -27.01 3.31
N ASN A 25 -2.67 -27.28 2.82
CA ASN A 25 -3.03 -28.55 2.20
C ASN A 25 -2.35 -28.78 0.83
N TYR A 26 -2.09 -27.72 0.05
CA TYR A 26 -1.33 -27.81 -1.20
C TYR A 26 0.12 -28.27 -0.95
N PHE A 27 0.79 -27.70 0.05
CA PHE A 27 2.14 -28.14 0.44
C PHE A 27 2.17 -29.53 1.07
N ARG A 28 1.14 -29.92 1.83
CA ARG A 28 1.00 -31.26 2.42
C ARG A 28 0.82 -32.35 1.35
N ASN A 29 0.06 -32.08 0.29
CA ASN A 29 -0.30 -33.07 -0.72
C ASN A 29 0.72 -33.16 -1.89
N ASN A 30 1.66 -32.21 -2.00
CA ASN A 30 2.75 -32.23 -2.98
C ASN A 30 4.12 -32.44 -2.30
N PRO A 31 4.55 -33.68 -2.03
CA PRO A 31 5.88 -33.96 -1.47
C PRO A 31 7.05 -33.64 -2.41
N ARG A 32 6.79 -33.26 -3.68
CA ARG A 32 7.79 -32.64 -4.58
C ARG A 32 7.99 -31.15 -4.34
N ALA A 33 7.14 -30.50 -3.52
CA ALA A 33 7.27 -29.13 -3.05
C ALA A 33 8.07 -29.04 -1.73
N VAL A 34 8.84 -30.08 -1.39
CA VAL A 34 9.97 -29.94 -0.48
C VAL A 34 10.94 -28.99 -1.17
N VAL A 35 10.93 -27.72 -0.76
CA VAL A 35 11.98 -26.77 -1.13
C VAL A 35 13.30 -27.48 -0.89
N SER A 36 14.06 -27.67 -1.96
CA SER A 36 15.27 -28.48 -1.88
C SER A 36 16.15 -27.93 -0.76
N PRO A 37 16.81 -28.78 0.04
CA PRO A 37 17.72 -28.30 1.08
C PRO A 37 18.79 -27.36 0.49
N LEU A 38 19.13 -27.56 -0.79
CA LEU A 38 19.96 -26.66 -1.59
C LEU A 38 19.36 -25.25 -1.70
N LEU A 39 18.07 -25.10 -2.02
CA LEU A 39 17.42 -23.79 -2.12
C LEU A 39 17.41 -23.05 -0.77
N TYR A 40 17.21 -23.77 0.34
CA TYR A 40 17.33 -23.20 1.68
C TYR A 40 18.73 -22.68 1.98
N LEU A 41 19.77 -23.45 1.63
CA LEU A 41 21.16 -23.03 1.80
C LEU A 41 21.51 -21.82 0.92
N VAL A 42 21.05 -21.81 -0.33
CA VAL A 42 21.24 -20.67 -1.25
C VAL A 42 20.54 -19.42 -0.72
N ALA A 43 19.30 -19.55 -0.26
CA ALA A 43 18.56 -18.44 0.34
C ALA A 43 19.26 -17.92 1.61
N ALA A 44 19.77 -18.81 2.47
CA ALA A 44 20.50 -18.44 3.67
C ALA A 44 21.81 -17.72 3.36
N TRP A 45 22.56 -18.20 2.37
CA TRP A 45 23.78 -17.56 1.91
C TRP A 45 23.50 -16.18 1.30
N ALA A 46 22.48 -16.06 0.46
CA ALA A 46 22.09 -14.80 -0.17
C ALA A 46 21.64 -13.78 0.88
N TYR A 47 20.78 -14.20 1.81
CA TYR A 47 20.32 -13.38 2.93
C TYR A 47 21.49 -12.92 3.79
N TYR A 48 22.38 -13.83 4.21
CA TYR A 48 23.54 -13.51 5.02
C TYR A 48 24.45 -12.48 4.35
N THR A 49 24.78 -12.68 3.07
CA THR A 49 25.67 -11.79 2.32
C THR A 49 25.12 -10.38 2.24
N LEU A 50 23.80 -10.26 2.06
CA LEU A 50 23.12 -8.99 1.96
C LEU A 50 22.97 -8.35 3.35
N ALA A 51 22.35 -9.06 4.30
CA ALA A 51 22.11 -8.59 5.66
C ALA A 51 23.39 -8.12 6.35
N LYS A 52 24.53 -8.80 6.15
CA LYS A 52 25.81 -8.41 6.74
C LYS A 52 26.21 -6.99 6.36
N LYS A 53 26.04 -6.58 5.10
CA LYS A 53 26.40 -5.23 4.63
C LYS A 53 25.52 -4.16 5.27
N PHE A 54 24.21 -4.41 5.32
CA PHE A 54 23.27 -3.49 5.93
C PHE A 54 23.54 -3.36 7.42
N LEU A 55 23.71 -4.48 8.11
CA LEU A 55 23.97 -4.50 9.54
C LEU A 55 25.32 -3.87 9.91
N TYR A 56 26.36 -4.09 9.12
CA TYR A 56 27.64 -3.40 9.28
C TYR A 56 27.46 -1.88 9.25
N ASN A 57 26.75 -1.35 8.24
CA ASN A 57 26.51 0.09 8.14
C ASN A 57 25.59 0.61 9.26
N SER A 58 24.61 -0.19 9.71
CA SER A 58 23.80 0.14 10.89
C SER A 58 24.66 0.26 12.14
N LEU A 59 25.51 -0.72 12.40
CA LEU A 59 26.42 -0.73 13.55
C LEU A 59 27.42 0.42 13.49
N LEU A 60 27.94 0.71 12.29
CA LEU A 60 28.79 1.88 12.06
C LEU A 60 28.07 3.18 12.44
N ASN A 61 26.79 3.33 12.05
CA ASN A 61 25.96 4.49 12.41
C ASN A 61 25.61 4.57 13.90
N LEU A 62 25.75 3.47 14.67
CA LEU A 62 25.58 3.42 16.12
C LEU A 62 26.88 3.61 16.91
N THR A 63 27.98 3.99 16.24
CA THR A 63 29.22 4.38 16.91
C THR A 63 29.08 5.77 17.52
N ALA A 64 29.60 5.93 18.74
CA ALA A 64 29.56 7.19 19.48
C ALA A 64 30.16 8.34 18.65
N GLY A 65 29.45 9.48 18.62
CA GLY A 65 29.87 10.68 17.89
C GLY A 65 29.63 10.67 16.39
N ARG A 66 29.01 9.63 15.82
CA ARG A 66 28.65 9.60 14.38
C ARG A 66 27.28 10.22 14.09
N ILE A 67 26.34 10.07 15.01
CA ILE A 67 25.02 10.71 14.98
C ILE A 67 24.84 11.39 16.34
N GLU A 68 24.94 12.71 16.39
CA GLU A 68 24.79 13.54 17.58
C GLU A 68 23.42 13.34 18.22
N ARG A 69 22.36 13.20 17.42
CA ARG A 69 21.00 12.90 17.93
C ARG A 69 20.89 11.61 18.75
N LEU A 70 21.81 10.67 18.57
CA LEU A 70 21.84 9.39 19.29
C LEU A 70 22.88 9.36 20.42
N SER A 71 23.63 10.44 20.64
CA SER A 71 24.73 10.54 21.62
C SER A 71 24.34 10.16 23.05
N ASP A 72 23.13 10.52 23.49
CA ASP A 72 22.61 10.19 24.83
C ASP A 72 21.75 8.91 24.87
N SER A 73 21.61 8.23 23.73
CA SER A 73 20.71 7.08 23.61
C SER A 73 21.35 5.79 24.16
N PRO A 74 20.57 4.88 24.77
CA PRO A 74 21.06 3.59 25.22
C PRO A 74 21.41 2.64 24.06
N PHE A 75 21.25 3.08 22.81
CA PHE A 75 21.45 2.31 21.61
C PHE A 75 22.84 2.47 21.00
N ILE A 76 23.70 3.33 21.58
CA ILE A 76 25.11 3.38 21.19
C ILE A 76 25.79 2.10 21.66
N LEU A 77 26.32 1.35 20.69
CA LEU A 77 26.92 0.05 20.93
C LEU A 77 28.46 0.09 20.92
N PHE A 78 29.05 1.13 20.35
CA PHE A 78 30.50 1.23 20.15
C PHE A 78 31.00 2.62 20.56
N GLU A 79 32.11 2.67 21.29
CA GLU A 79 32.82 3.92 21.58
C GLU A 79 33.53 4.44 20.33
N ALA A 80 33.83 5.74 20.29
CA ALA A 80 34.49 6.38 19.13
C ALA A 80 35.90 5.82 18.83
N THR A 81 36.52 5.13 19.80
CA THR A 81 37.86 4.55 19.70
C THR A 81 37.84 3.09 19.22
N GLU A 82 36.67 2.48 19.07
CA GLU A 82 36.52 1.09 18.60
C GLU A 82 37.11 0.93 17.19
N THR A 83 37.85 -0.17 16.98
CA THR A 83 38.48 -0.43 15.68
C THR A 83 37.46 -0.97 14.68
N ILE A 84 37.71 -0.74 13.38
CA ILE A 84 36.91 -1.30 12.27
C ILE A 84 36.74 -2.82 12.41
N GLU A 85 37.75 -3.50 12.97
CA GLU A 85 37.75 -4.94 13.22
C GLU A 85 36.63 -5.38 14.18
N VAL A 86 36.33 -4.59 15.23
CA VAL A 86 35.28 -4.94 16.21
C VAL A 86 33.90 -4.82 15.59
N ILE A 87 33.66 -3.78 14.77
CA ILE A 87 32.40 -3.59 14.04
C ILE A 87 32.23 -4.72 13.02
N GLU A 88 33.29 -5.07 12.28
CA GLU A 88 33.25 -6.16 11.32
C GLU A 88 32.94 -7.50 12.00
N ALA A 89 33.64 -7.83 13.09
CA ALA A 89 33.42 -9.06 13.85
C ALA A 89 32.01 -9.11 14.45
N THR A 90 31.50 -8.00 14.99
CA THR A 90 30.14 -7.92 15.55
C THR A 90 29.09 -8.09 14.46
N SER A 91 29.27 -7.44 13.31
CA SER A 91 28.36 -7.57 12.17
C SER A 91 28.30 -9.00 11.66
N LEU A 92 29.44 -9.70 11.63
CA LEU A 92 29.55 -11.10 11.23
C LEU A 92 28.79 -12.01 12.19
N ASN A 93 29.10 -11.93 13.48
CA ASN A 93 28.50 -12.77 14.51
C ASN A 93 26.99 -12.56 14.63
N PHE A 94 26.56 -11.30 14.62
CA PHE A 94 25.14 -10.96 14.73
C PHE A 94 24.35 -11.40 13.49
N THR A 95 24.89 -11.18 12.28
CA THR A 95 24.24 -11.65 11.05
C THR A 95 24.16 -13.17 10.99
N ALA A 96 25.20 -13.88 11.44
CA ALA A 96 25.21 -15.33 11.52
C ALA A 96 24.12 -15.85 12.47
N ALA A 97 24.03 -15.27 13.69
CA ALA A 97 22.99 -15.61 14.66
C ALA A 97 21.59 -15.34 14.10
N LEU A 98 21.38 -14.18 13.48
CA LEU A 98 20.11 -13.78 12.87
C LEU A 98 19.71 -14.74 11.75
N CYS A 99 20.66 -15.13 10.87
CA CYS A 99 20.41 -16.10 9.82
C CYS A 99 20.00 -17.46 10.38
N ILE A 100 20.70 -17.97 11.42
CA ILE A 100 20.33 -19.24 12.07
C ILE A 100 18.91 -19.17 12.63
N ILE A 101 18.56 -18.10 13.35
CA ILE A 101 17.24 -17.93 13.95
C ILE A 101 16.15 -17.81 12.87
N LEU A 102 16.41 -17.04 11.82
CA LEU A 102 15.46 -16.84 10.72
C LEU A 102 15.15 -18.15 10.00
N PHE A 103 16.18 -18.88 9.57
CA PHE A 103 16.00 -20.11 8.82
C PHE A 103 15.46 -21.25 9.69
N TYR A 104 15.83 -21.29 10.99
CA TYR A 104 15.16 -22.15 11.96
C TYR A 104 13.67 -21.79 12.12
N GLY A 105 13.34 -20.51 12.17
CA GLY A 105 11.97 -20.01 12.22
C GLY A 105 11.14 -20.43 11.02
N ILE A 106 11.67 -20.26 9.80
CA ILE A 106 11.04 -20.72 8.56
C ILE A 106 10.85 -22.24 8.58
N TYR A 107 11.87 -23.00 8.98
CA TYR A 107 11.76 -24.45 9.11
C TYR A 107 10.69 -24.88 10.14
N SER A 108 10.58 -24.16 11.27
CA SER A 108 9.59 -24.42 12.32
C SER A 108 8.14 -24.24 11.84
N LEU A 109 7.90 -23.28 10.93
CA LEU A 109 6.59 -23.08 10.30
C LEU A 109 6.15 -24.30 9.46
N GLY A 110 7.10 -25.03 8.87
CA GLY A 110 6.84 -26.19 8.02
C GLY A 110 6.48 -27.49 8.76
N LYS A 111 6.63 -27.55 10.10
CA LYS A 111 6.40 -28.78 10.88
C LYS A 111 4.93 -29.16 11.07
N GLY A 112 3.99 -28.31 10.67
CA GLY A 112 2.54 -28.61 10.68
C GLY A 112 1.88 -28.79 12.06
N ASN A 113 2.62 -28.60 13.15
CA ASN A 113 2.11 -28.71 14.53
C ASN A 113 1.64 -27.35 15.10
N LEU A 114 1.14 -26.45 14.25
CA LEU A 114 0.81 -25.08 14.64
C LEU A 114 -0.66 -24.79 14.36
N THR A 115 -1.31 -24.15 15.33
CA THR A 115 -2.62 -23.54 15.12
C THR A 115 -2.50 -22.32 14.19
N GLN A 116 -3.59 -21.92 13.52
CA GLN A 116 -3.58 -20.79 12.57
C GLN A 116 -3.05 -19.49 13.20
N ARG A 117 -3.55 -19.13 14.39
CA ARG A 117 -3.05 -17.96 15.13
C ARG A 117 -1.55 -18.03 15.45
N GLN A 118 -1.05 -19.22 15.82
CA GLN A 118 0.38 -19.41 16.10
C GLN A 118 1.24 -19.35 14.84
N TYR A 119 0.71 -19.85 13.71
CA TYR A 119 1.37 -19.73 12.41
C TYR A 119 1.53 -18.27 12.00
N ASP A 120 0.45 -17.48 12.07
CA ASP A 120 0.45 -16.07 11.68
C ASP A 120 1.43 -15.23 12.53
N ILE A 121 1.41 -15.41 13.85
CA ILE A 121 2.32 -14.70 14.76
C ILE A 121 3.78 -15.07 14.45
N ARG A 122 4.08 -16.35 14.23
CA ARG A 122 5.44 -16.80 13.90
C ARG A 122 5.89 -16.30 12.53
N LEU A 123 4.99 -16.28 11.55
CA LEU A 123 5.26 -15.74 10.22
C LEU A 123 5.60 -14.25 10.29
N GLN A 124 4.80 -13.46 11.02
CA GLN A 124 5.07 -12.04 11.25
C GLN A 124 6.42 -11.83 11.97
N ALA A 125 6.71 -12.62 13.01
CA ALA A 125 7.98 -12.53 13.71
C ALA A 125 9.19 -12.85 12.80
N VAL A 126 9.09 -13.88 11.96
CA VAL A 126 10.11 -14.23 10.96
C VAL A 126 10.27 -13.12 9.93
N ALA A 127 9.17 -12.52 9.45
CA ALA A 127 9.21 -11.43 8.49
C ALA A 127 9.89 -10.18 9.08
N ILE A 128 9.54 -9.80 10.31
CA ILE A 128 10.16 -8.66 11.03
C ILE A 128 11.64 -8.91 11.25
N LEU A 129 12.01 -10.11 11.73
CA LEU A 129 13.40 -10.49 11.96
C LEU A 129 14.20 -10.50 10.65
N GLY A 130 13.57 -10.93 9.54
CA GLY A 130 14.17 -10.88 8.20
C GLY A 130 14.40 -9.47 7.70
N ALA A 131 13.43 -8.57 7.92
CA ALA A 131 13.52 -7.18 7.50
C ALA A 131 14.42 -6.33 8.43
N PHE A 132 14.73 -6.79 9.63
CA PHE A 132 15.45 -6.03 10.66
C PHE A 132 16.76 -5.36 10.18
N PRO A 133 17.69 -6.05 9.49
CA PRO A 133 18.92 -5.40 9.02
C PRO A 133 18.66 -4.23 8.07
N PHE A 134 17.63 -4.34 7.23
CA PHE A 134 17.26 -3.31 6.25
C PHE A 134 16.56 -2.13 6.89
N ILE A 135 15.62 -2.40 7.81
CA ILE A 135 14.88 -1.38 8.53
C ILE A 135 15.84 -0.59 9.42
N SER A 136 16.70 -1.28 10.18
CA SER A 136 17.69 -0.61 11.04
C SER A 136 18.64 0.27 10.22
N PHE A 137 19.14 -0.24 9.09
CA PHE A 137 19.99 0.55 8.19
C PHE A 137 19.26 1.77 7.66
N SER A 138 18.03 1.60 7.16
CA SER A 138 17.27 2.71 6.57
C SER A 138 17.03 3.81 7.59
N ILE A 139 16.60 3.46 8.80
CA ILE A 139 16.35 4.43 9.88
C ILE A 139 17.65 5.15 10.26
N LEU A 140 18.70 4.40 10.60
CA LEU A 140 19.96 4.98 11.06
C LEU A 140 20.67 5.78 9.97
N HIS A 141 20.56 5.34 8.72
CA HIS A 141 21.14 6.05 7.60
C HIS A 141 20.38 7.34 7.28
N ILE A 142 19.04 7.34 7.35
CA ILE A 142 18.27 8.58 7.24
C ILE A 142 18.62 9.54 8.37
N LEU A 143 18.77 9.06 9.62
CA LEU A 143 19.20 9.90 10.74
C LEU A 143 20.60 10.48 10.52
N TYR A 144 21.52 9.68 10.01
CA TYR A 144 22.86 10.14 9.61
C TYR A 144 22.80 11.21 8.52
N LEU A 145 22.00 10.99 7.47
CA LEU A 145 21.85 11.94 6.36
C LEU A 145 21.21 13.25 6.82
N LEU A 146 20.19 13.17 7.68
CA LEU A 146 19.51 14.33 8.27
C LEU A 146 20.42 15.24 9.09
N GLU A 147 21.57 14.75 9.55
CA GLU A 147 22.53 15.51 10.35
C GLU A 147 23.74 15.96 9.53
N ASN A 148 24.19 15.13 8.59
CA ASN A 148 25.43 15.36 7.85
C ASN A 148 25.23 15.92 6.43
N ASP A 149 24.01 15.87 5.88
CA ASP A 149 23.73 16.29 4.52
C ASP A 149 22.53 17.25 4.48
N GLU A 150 22.83 18.53 4.26
CA GLU A 150 21.83 19.59 4.15
C GLU A 150 20.92 19.44 2.92
N SER A 151 21.19 18.54 1.97
CA SER A 151 20.30 18.33 0.81
C SER A 151 19.03 17.56 1.15
N TRP A 152 19.00 16.84 2.27
CA TRP A 152 17.87 16.01 2.70
C TRP A 152 16.95 16.77 3.65
N TYR A 153 15.93 17.42 3.11
CA TYR A 153 14.90 18.12 3.88
C TYR A 153 13.68 17.23 4.13
N PHE A 154 13.52 16.71 5.36
CA PHE A 154 12.34 15.95 5.79
C PHE A 154 11.42 16.76 6.72
N ASP A 155 11.29 18.05 6.48
CA ASP A 155 10.33 18.91 7.20
C ASP A 155 9.09 19.15 6.34
N LEU A 156 7.99 19.54 6.97
CA LEU A 156 6.76 19.97 6.30
C LEU A 156 6.73 21.48 6.05
N PHE A 157 7.80 22.22 6.33
CA PHE A 157 7.89 23.67 6.09
C PHE A 157 7.57 24.05 4.64
N PHE A 158 7.93 23.20 3.67
CA PHE A 158 7.58 23.42 2.27
C PHE A 158 6.06 23.54 2.05
N MET A 159 5.22 23.01 2.94
CA MET A 159 3.76 23.13 2.82
C MET A 159 3.24 24.54 3.15
N GLU A 160 4.04 25.37 3.82
CA GLU A 160 3.76 26.78 4.09
C GLU A 160 4.11 27.68 2.88
N GLU A 161 4.94 27.18 1.97
CA GLU A 161 5.26 27.90 0.73
C GLU A 161 4.05 27.99 -0.20
N MET A 162 4.08 28.99 -1.08
CA MET A 162 3.09 29.14 -2.14
C MET A 162 3.07 27.95 -3.10
N ALA A 163 1.86 27.56 -3.53
CA ALA A 163 1.67 26.40 -4.40
C ALA A 163 2.17 26.64 -5.85
N GLY A 164 2.01 27.86 -6.37
CA GLY A 164 2.47 28.22 -7.72
C GLY A 164 1.61 27.66 -8.87
N PHE A 165 0.46 27.05 -8.58
CA PHE A 165 -0.51 26.58 -9.57
C PHE A 165 -1.94 26.94 -9.15
N THR A 166 -2.88 26.89 -10.09
CA THR A 166 -4.31 27.13 -9.84
C THR A 166 -5.11 25.82 -9.93
N LEU A 167 -6.15 25.70 -9.11
CA LEU A 167 -7.06 24.55 -9.17
C LEU A 167 -8.17 24.82 -10.20
N SER A 168 -8.57 23.78 -10.95
CA SER A 168 -9.68 23.87 -11.90
C SER A 168 -11.03 24.05 -11.18
N ASN A 169 -11.22 23.36 -10.04
CA ASN A 169 -12.40 23.50 -9.20
C ASN A 169 -11.98 23.95 -7.79
N GLN A 170 -12.32 25.18 -7.45
CA GLN A 170 -11.97 25.79 -6.16
C GLN A 170 -13.13 25.74 -5.15
N TRP A 171 -14.35 25.41 -5.57
CA TRP A 171 -15.48 25.37 -4.64
C TRP A 171 -15.29 24.29 -3.56
N PRO A 172 -15.55 24.56 -2.27
CA PRO A 172 -16.21 25.76 -1.72
C PRO A 172 -15.24 26.84 -1.20
N PHE A 173 -13.93 26.63 -1.31
CA PHE A 173 -12.91 27.53 -0.75
C PHE A 173 -12.05 28.11 -1.87
N GLU A 174 -12.22 29.40 -2.14
CA GLU A 174 -11.43 30.07 -3.17
C GLU A 174 -9.96 30.17 -2.75
N THR A 175 -9.06 29.73 -3.61
CA THR A 175 -7.60 29.83 -3.39
C THR A 175 -6.97 30.82 -4.35
N VAL A 176 -6.00 31.58 -3.87
CA VAL A 176 -5.18 32.48 -4.69
C VAL A 176 -3.79 31.86 -4.87
N LEU A 177 -3.05 32.23 -5.92
CA LEU A 177 -1.72 31.66 -6.21
C LEU A 177 -0.71 31.83 -5.06
N GLN A 178 -0.88 32.87 -4.23
CA GLN A 178 -0.01 33.13 -3.09
C GLN A 178 -0.37 32.29 -1.84
N ASN A 179 -1.48 31.55 -1.85
CA ASN A 179 -1.91 30.77 -0.68
C ASN A 179 -0.97 29.58 -0.44
N PRO A 180 -0.79 29.17 0.84
CA PRO A 180 0.08 28.06 1.19
C PRO A 180 -0.44 26.73 0.64
N ARG A 181 0.46 25.79 0.34
CA ARG A 181 0.10 24.44 -0.19
C ARG A 181 -0.90 23.69 0.70
N TRP A 182 -0.88 23.94 2.01
CA TRP A 182 -1.89 23.40 2.94
C TRP A 182 -3.33 23.71 2.54
N GLU A 183 -3.58 24.91 2.02
CA GLU A 183 -4.92 25.32 1.63
C GLU A 183 -5.37 24.59 0.36
N PHE A 184 -4.46 24.46 -0.62
CA PHE A 184 -4.69 23.67 -1.84
C PHE A 184 -4.97 22.20 -1.53
N TYR A 185 -4.21 21.61 -0.60
CA TYR A 185 -4.44 20.24 -0.15
C TYR A 185 -5.84 20.06 0.46
N ARG A 186 -6.27 21.02 1.29
CA ARG A 186 -7.61 21.03 1.87
C ARG A 186 -8.69 21.05 0.78
N VAL A 187 -8.59 21.95 -0.21
CA VAL A 187 -9.56 22.02 -1.31
C VAL A 187 -9.59 20.71 -2.11
N GLY A 188 -8.42 20.15 -2.44
CA GLY A 188 -8.31 18.86 -3.12
C GLY A 188 -8.99 17.73 -2.34
N LEU A 189 -8.77 17.67 -1.02
CA LEU A 189 -9.39 16.68 -0.14
C LEU A 189 -10.93 16.80 -0.15
N PHE A 190 -11.47 18.00 -0.01
CA PHE A 190 -12.92 18.21 -0.06
C PHE A 190 -13.52 17.86 -1.42
N ASN A 191 -12.85 18.19 -2.52
CA ASN A 191 -13.28 17.80 -3.85
C ASN A 191 -13.29 16.28 -4.03
N ALA A 192 -12.26 15.58 -3.55
CA ALA A 192 -12.22 14.13 -3.60
C ALA A 192 -13.40 13.51 -2.82
N ILE A 193 -13.65 13.99 -1.60
CA ILE A 193 -14.78 13.54 -0.77
C ILE A 193 -16.11 13.75 -1.48
N ARG A 194 -16.34 14.94 -2.06
CA ARG A 194 -17.58 15.26 -2.78
C ARG A 194 -17.81 14.32 -3.97
N VAL A 195 -16.79 14.14 -4.79
CA VAL A 195 -16.86 13.26 -5.97
C VAL A 195 -17.13 11.82 -5.54
N VAL A 196 -16.47 11.35 -4.48
CA VAL A 196 -16.70 10.00 -3.93
C VAL A 196 -18.12 9.84 -3.41
N LEU A 197 -18.64 10.78 -2.61
CA LEU A 197 -20.00 10.73 -2.08
C LEU A 197 -21.04 10.70 -3.20
N LEU A 198 -20.91 11.57 -4.20
CA LEU A 198 -21.81 11.58 -5.36
C LEU A 198 -21.71 10.29 -6.16
N SER A 199 -20.48 9.79 -6.36
CA SER A 199 -20.23 8.53 -7.08
C SER A 199 -20.85 7.34 -6.37
N ILE A 200 -20.77 7.26 -5.04
CA ILE A 200 -21.40 6.19 -4.25
C ILE A 200 -22.91 6.21 -4.48
N VAL A 201 -23.57 7.36 -4.31
CA VAL A 201 -25.03 7.48 -4.48
C VAL A 201 -25.45 7.08 -5.90
N CYS A 202 -24.81 7.65 -6.92
CA CYS A 202 -25.12 7.34 -8.32
C CYS A 202 -24.84 5.88 -8.67
N CYS A 203 -23.71 5.33 -8.22
CA CYS A 203 -23.35 3.94 -8.45
C CYS A 203 -24.30 2.97 -7.74
N THR A 204 -24.74 3.28 -6.52
CA THR A 204 -25.74 2.46 -5.82
C THR A 204 -27.07 2.44 -6.56
N ILE A 205 -27.56 3.60 -7.00
CA ILE A 205 -28.84 3.67 -7.75
C ILE A 205 -28.72 2.89 -9.07
N LEU A 206 -27.69 3.17 -9.87
CA LEU A 206 -27.47 2.48 -11.15
C LEU A 206 -27.23 0.98 -10.94
N GLY A 207 -26.44 0.61 -9.94
CA GLY A 207 -26.14 -0.77 -9.58
C GLY A 207 -27.39 -1.54 -9.18
N ILE A 208 -28.30 -0.94 -8.40
CA ILE A 208 -29.59 -1.54 -8.05
C ILE A 208 -30.46 -1.71 -9.31
N VAL A 209 -30.59 -0.66 -10.14
CA VAL A 209 -31.42 -0.73 -11.37
C VAL A 209 -30.93 -1.81 -12.32
N VAL A 210 -29.63 -1.85 -12.60
CA VAL A 210 -29.02 -2.85 -13.49
C VAL A 210 -29.06 -4.24 -12.84
N GLY A 211 -28.80 -4.35 -11.54
CA GLY A 211 -28.87 -5.60 -10.79
C GLY A 211 -30.25 -6.23 -10.80
N VAL A 212 -31.31 -5.44 -10.56
CA VAL A 212 -32.70 -5.90 -10.65
C VAL A 212 -33.07 -6.25 -12.08
N SER A 213 -32.64 -5.45 -13.06
CA SER A 213 -32.90 -5.72 -14.49
C SER A 213 -32.32 -7.06 -14.96
N ARG A 214 -31.18 -7.48 -14.39
CA ARG A 214 -30.56 -8.78 -14.67
C ARG A 214 -31.39 -9.96 -14.15
N LEU A 215 -32.13 -9.79 -13.05
CA LEU A 215 -33.03 -10.82 -12.49
C LEU A 215 -34.40 -10.87 -13.18
N SER A 216 -34.64 -10.02 -14.18
CA SER A 216 -35.93 -10.00 -14.89
C SER A 216 -36.18 -11.30 -15.63
N ALA A 217 -37.43 -11.81 -15.56
CA ALA A 217 -37.87 -12.96 -16.35
C ALA A 217 -37.82 -12.71 -17.87
N ASN A 218 -37.76 -11.43 -18.29
CA ASN A 218 -37.58 -11.08 -19.70
C ASN A 218 -36.12 -11.29 -20.12
N ARG A 219 -35.88 -12.35 -20.90
CA ARG A 219 -34.55 -12.74 -21.40
C ARG A 219 -33.84 -11.64 -22.19
N MET A 220 -34.57 -10.75 -22.87
CA MET A 220 -33.94 -9.62 -23.59
C MET A 220 -33.41 -8.57 -22.63
N LEU A 221 -34.19 -8.20 -21.61
CA LEU A 221 -33.77 -7.21 -20.62
C LEU A 221 -32.61 -7.73 -19.77
N ALA A 222 -32.69 -8.99 -19.34
CA ALA A 222 -31.62 -9.65 -18.61
C ALA A 222 -30.32 -9.74 -19.43
N GLY A 223 -30.42 -10.12 -20.71
CA GLY A 223 -29.26 -10.17 -21.62
C GLY A 223 -28.65 -8.80 -21.92
N LEU A 224 -29.46 -7.74 -22.02
CA LEU A 224 -28.96 -6.37 -22.18
C LEU A 224 -28.25 -5.88 -20.91
N ALA A 225 -28.81 -6.12 -19.73
CA ALA A 225 -28.17 -5.77 -18.47
C ALA A 225 -26.85 -6.53 -18.27
N GLU A 226 -26.82 -7.82 -18.62
CA GLU A 226 -25.62 -8.65 -18.56
C GLU A 226 -24.53 -8.16 -19.51
N SER A 227 -24.87 -7.89 -20.78
CA SER A 227 -23.89 -7.38 -21.74
C SER A 227 -23.33 -6.00 -21.37
N TYR A 228 -24.16 -5.10 -20.83
CA TYR A 228 -23.72 -3.82 -20.26
C TYR A 228 -22.68 -4.05 -19.15
N VAL A 229 -23.01 -4.87 -18.14
CA VAL A 229 -22.11 -5.12 -17.00
C VAL A 229 -20.81 -5.76 -17.45
N GLU A 230 -20.87 -6.78 -18.30
CA GLU A 230 -19.70 -7.50 -18.79
C GLU A 230 -18.77 -6.58 -19.59
N PHE A 231 -19.33 -5.73 -20.46
CA PHE A 231 -18.57 -4.75 -21.22
C PHE A 231 -17.81 -3.77 -20.31
N PHE A 232 -18.49 -3.13 -19.36
CA PHE A 232 -17.87 -2.13 -18.49
C PHE A 232 -16.91 -2.75 -17.47
N ARG A 233 -17.11 -4.00 -17.04
CA ARG A 233 -16.20 -4.70 -16.13
C ARG A 233 -14.93 -5.22 -16.81
N ASN A 234 -14.99 -5.53 -18.10
CA ASN A 234 -13.85 -6.03 -18.86
C ASN A 234 -12.99 -4.91 -19.48
N MET A 235 -13.49 -3.67 -19.50
CA MET A 235 -12.74 -2.53 -20.02
C MET A 235 -11.80 -1.92 -18.96
N PRO A 236 -10.56 -1.54 -19.33
CA PRO A 236 -9.69 -0.77 -18.45
C PRO A 236 -10.33 0.57 -18.07
N LEU A 237 -10.36 0.89 -16.78
CA LEU A 237 -10.93 2.16 -16.27
C LEU A 237 -10.30 3.39 -16.93
N VAL A 238 -9.00 3.33 -17.23
CA VAL A 238 -8.28 4.44 -17.90
C VAL A 238 -8.87 4.74 -19.27
N VAL A 239 -9.26 3.72 -20.04
CA VAL A 239 -9.88 3.89 -21.36
C VAL A 239 -11.25 4.55 -21.21
N GLN A 240 -12.03 4.14 -20.21
CA GLN A 240 -13.34 4.74 -19.92
C GLN A 240 -13.21 6.22 -19.57
N LEU A 241 -12.27 6.57 -18.69
CA LEU A 241 -12.00 7.96 -18.31
C LEU A 241 -11.51 8.79 -19.49
N PHE A 242 -10.59 8.26 -20.31
CA PHE A 242 -10.08 8.95 -21.50
C PHE A 242 -11.16 9.20 -22.54
N PHE A 243 -12.01 8.20 -22.81
CA PHE A 243 -13.13 8.32 -23.74
C PHE A 243 -14.13 9.38 -23.26
N LEU A 244 -14.54 9.32 -21.98
CA LEU A 244 -15.45 10.31 -21.40
C LEU A 244 -14.86 11.72 -21.44
N TYR A 245 -13.58 11.88 -21.08
CA TYR A 245 -12.91 13.17 -21.11
C TYR A 245 -12.84 13.75 -22.53
N THR A 246 -12.41 12.95 -23.51
CA THR A 246 -12.12 13.46 -24.86
C THR A 246 -13.37 13.61 -25.71
N VAL A 247 -14.28 12.63 -25.66
CA VAL A 247 -15.44 12.56 -26.58
C VAL A 247 -16.65 13.26 -26.00
N VAL A 248 -16.91 13.10 -24.71
CA VAL A 248 -18.11 13.64 -24.06
C VAL A 248 -17.85 15.04 -23.53
N LEU A 249 -16.79 15.22 -22.73
CA LEU A 249 -16.49 16.49 -22.08
C LEU A 249 -15.78 17.48 -23.03
N GLY A 250 -14.82 17.00 -23.82
CA GLY A 250 -14.05 17.83 -24.75
C GLY A 250 -14.86 18.43 -25.90
N ALA A 251 -16.05 17.88 -26.21
CA ALA A 251 -16.88 18.34 -27.32
C ALA A 251 -18.00 19.31 -26.90
N ASN A 252 -18.45 19.34 -25.63
CA ASN A 252 -19.75 19.92 -25.30
C ASN A 252 -19.89 20.68 -23.95
N LEU A 253 -18.84 20.85 -23.12
CA LEU A 253 -19.00 21.61 -21.87
C LEU A 253 -18.24 22.94 -21.87
N PRO A 254 -18.91 24.08 -21.62
CA PRO A 254 -18.23 25.33 -21.33
C PRO A 254 -17.41 25.21 -20.03
N PRO A 255 -16.32 26.00 -19.88
CA PRO A 255 -15.51 25.98 -18.67
C PRO A 255 -16.38 26.28 -17.44
N PHE A 256 -16.14 25.55 -16.34
CA PHE A 256 -16.99 25.55 -15.13
C PHE A 256 -17.26 26.95 -14.54
N LYS A 257 -16.36 27.91 -14.80
CA LYS A 257 -16.50 29.31 -14.42
C LYS A 257 -17.72 30.00 -15.07
N GLU A 258 -18.09 29.61 -16.28
CA GLU A 258 -19.26 30.16 -17.00
C GLU A 258 -20.59 29.49 -16.57
N ILE A 259 -20.51 28.32 -15.92
CA ILE A 259 -21.69 27.55 -15.46
C ILE A 259 -22.24 28.13 -14.15
N GLN A 260 -21.40 28.79 -13.34
CA GLN A 260 -21.78 29.34 -12.04
C GLN A 260 -22.82 30.47 -12.15
N ASP A 261 -22.80 31.24 -13.23
CA ASP A 261 -23.69 32.38 -13.44
C ASP A 261 -25.14 31.98 -13.82
N ASN A 262 -25.38 30.70 -14.18
CA ASN A 262 -26.68 30.19 -14.67
C ASN A 262 -27.22 28.99 -13.86
N SER A 263 -26.89 28.88 -12.57
CA SER A 263 -27.40 27.81 -11.70
C SER A 263 -28.54 28.29 -10.79
N PHE A 264 -29.62 27.51 -10.68
CA PHE A 264 -30.66 27.75 -9.67
C PHE A 264 -30.29 26.99 -8.40
N PHE A 265 -30.14 27.70 -7.28
CA PHE A 265 -29.79 27.12 -5.97
C PHE A 265 -28.48 26.31 -5.95
N ASP A 266 -27.49 26.63 -6.80
CA ASP A 266 -26.17 25.97 -6.90
C ASP A 266 -26.20 24.45 -7.21
N TRP A 267 -27.37 23.86 -7.44
CA TRP A 267 -27.54 22.40 -7.53
C TRP A 267 -28.17 21.93 -8.85
N ILE A 268 -28.92 22.80 -9.56
CA ILE A 268 -29.63 22.43 -10.78
C ILE A 268 -29.35 23.44 -11.89
N PHE A 269 -28.88 22.92 -13.03
CA PHE A 269 -28.65 23.68 -14.25
C PHE A 269 -29.86 23.57 -15.18
N ILE A 270 -30.29 24.69 -15.75
CA ILE A 270 -31.29 24.72 -16.82
C ILE A 270 -30.62 25.37 -18.03
N SER A 271 -30.45 24.58 -19.10
CA SER A 271 -30.11 25.12 -20.43
C SER A 271 -31.37 25.66 -21.07
N ASN A 272 -31.27 26.79 -21.75
CA ASN A 272 -32.16 27.08 -22.89
C ASN A 272 -31.63 26.39 -24.15
#